data_AF-A0A7S3JTK5-F1
#
_entry.id   AF-A0A7S3JTK5-F1
#
_cell.length_a   1.000
_cell.length_b   1.000
_cell.length_c   1.000
_cell.angle_alpha   90.00
_cell.angle_beta   90.00
_cell.angle_gamma   90.00
#
_symmetry.space_group_name_H-M   'P 1'
#
loop_
_entity.id
_entity.type
_entity.pdbx_description
1 polymer ?
#
loop_
_entity_poly.entity_id
_entity_poly.type
_entity_poly.pdbx_seq_one_letter_code
_entity_poly.pdbx_strand_id
1 'polypeptide(L)'
;MRILYSLSILMLKANALSIQAGASRKSSLRWPPEQADPNAVWDETTDTGPLGKAADDWMLNHFRNKMLIEVGLTNNDVSPGFKGVVELAHVLAQQSKGSPEKMSAASRRVLQALFPNWPPAPPGEVWLLANFRKLFAQPFPIFSTKLVAGATAAFCGWLIGRIELLDDDYDDKKQDAIRNRIGDGRNQLIQIKRCRFLEEAGCASICVNSCKMPTQDFFNHDMGVPCTIVPNYEDLSCQFKFGYQPTIADELEARSVSCFSICPVGGRYRPGHDLSSGSTNDISDLAKCEMNATTSPYCSELFYEEIFGTNLTTDIN
;
A
#
# COMPACT_ATOMS: atom_id res chain seq x y z
N MET A 1 -34.14 -35.59 22.78
CA MET A 1 -33.58 -34.23 22.58
C MET A 1 -32.16 -34.04 23.08
N ARG A 2 -31.75 -34.52 24.28
CA ARG A 2 -30.38 -34.35 24.80
C ARG A 2 -29.25 -35.04 24.00
N ILE A 3 -29.55 -36.15 23.31
CA ILE A 3 -28.56 -36.93 22.54
C ILE A 3 -28.17 -36.24 21.23
N LEU A 4 -29.13 -35.59 20.56
CA LEU A 4 -28.90 -34.87 19.29
C LEU A 4 -28.03 -33.62 19.50
N TYR A 5 -28.24 -32.88 20.59
CA TYR A 5 -27.38 -31.75 20.96
C TYR A 5 -25.93 -32.17 21.25
N SER A 6 -25.75 -33.34 21.88
CA SER A 6 -24.42 -33.84 22.20
C SER A 6 -23.62 -34.26 20.94
N LEU A 7 -24.31 -34.78 19.91
CA LEU A 7 -23.70 -35.13 18.62
C LEU A 7 -23.35 -33.88 17.80
N SER A 8 -24.20 -32.85 17.79
CA SER A 8 -23.90 -31.57 17.13
C SER A 8 -22.70 -30.87 17.77
N ILE A 9 -22.58 -30.89 19.09
CA ILE A 9 -21.42 -30.33 19.81
C ILE A 9 -20.14 -31.13 19.53
N LEU A 10 -20.23 -32.46 19.41
CA LEU A 10 -19.07 -33.30 19.09
C LEU A 10 -18.57 -33.06 17.65
N MET A 11 -19.49 -32.91 16.70
CA MET A 11 -19.16 -32.60 15.30
C MET A 11 -18.58 -31.19 15.14
N LEU A 12 -19.07 -30.20 15.90
CA LEU A 12 -18.49 -28.86 15.96
C LEU A 12 -17.06 -28.86 16.53
N LYS A 13 -16.80 -29.66 17.58
CA LYS A 13 -15.45 -29.81 18.14
C LYS A 13 -14.50 -30.56 17.20
N ALA A 14 -15.00 -31.57 16.48
CA ALA A 14 -14.20 -32.29 15.49
C ALA A 14 -13.81 -31.39 14.30
N ASN A 15 -14.72 -30.52 13.84
CA ASN A 15 -14.42 -29.51 12.81
C ASN A 15 -13.46 -28.42 13.31
N ALA A 16 -13.55 -28.01 14.58
CA ALA A 16 -12.59 -27.05 15.14
C ALA A 16 -11.17 -27.62 15.25
N LEU A 17 -11.04 -28.92 15.56
CA LEU A 17 -9.75 -29.61 15.64
C LEU A 17 -9.14 -29.88 14.26
N SER A 18 -9.95 -30.12 13.22
CA SER A 18 -9.44 -30.28 11.85
C SER A 18 -8.99 -28.96 11.21
N ILE A 19 -9.57 -27.82 11.61
CA ILE A 19 -9.14 -26.48 11.16
C ILE A 19 -7.79 -26.09 11.80
N GLN A 20 -7.50 -26.52 13.02
CA GLN A 20 -6.21 -26.24 13.68
C GLN A 20 -5.02 -27.02 13.11
N ALA A 21 -5.26 -28.07 12.32
CA ALA A 21 -4.21 -28.90 11.73
C ALA A 21 -3.58 -28.31 10.43
N GLY A 22 -4.08 -27.16 9.95
CA GLY A 22 -3.68 -26.58 8.65
C GLY A 22 -2.98 -25.22 8.71
N ALA A 23 -2.69 -24.67 9.89
CA ALA A 23 -1.91 -23.43 10.01
C ALA A 23 -0.42 -23.75 9.79
N SER A 24 -0.05 -24.01 8.53
CA SER A 24 1.35 -24.03 8.10
C SER A 24 1.98 -22.72 8.54
N ARG A 25 2.91 -22.81 9.48
CA ARG A 25 3.71 -21.70 10.00
C ARG A 25 4.48 -21.16 8.79
N LYS A 26 3.93 -20.17 8.07
CA LYS A 26 4.59 -19.61 6.88
C LYS A 26 5.97 -19.15 7.32
N SER A 27 7.00 -19.80 6.79
CA SER A 27 8.39 -19.49 7.12
C SER A 27 8.67 -18.02 6.80
N SER A 28 9.57 -17.41 7.56
CA SER A 28 10.11 -16.12 7.16
C SER A 28 10.72 -16.24 5.77
N LEU A 29 10.58 -15.17 4.97
CA LEU A 29 11.22 -15.08 3.67
C LEU A 29 12.74 -15.05 3.88
N ARG A 30 13.48 -15.71 2.99
CA ARG A 30 14.94 -15.75 3.06
C ARG A 30 15.53 -14.39 2.75
N TRP A 31 16.67 -14.06 3.37
CA TRP A 31 17.49 -12.91 3.03
C TRP A 31 18.94 -13.33 2.78
N PRO A 32 19.59 -12.86 1.70
CA PRO A 32 19.03 -12.10 0.58
C PRO A 32 18.08 -12.97 -0.28
N PRO A 33 17.14 -12.35 -1.03
CA PRO A 33 16.29 -13.09 -1.97
C PRO A 33 17.10 -13.66 -3.15
N GLU A 34 16.80 -14.89 -3.56
CA GLU A 34 17.61 -15.64 -4.53
C GLU A 34 17.50 -15.10 -5.96
N GLN A 35 16.33 -14.54 -6.32
CA GLN A 35 16.07 -14.05 -7.68
C GLN A 35 16.40 -12.57 -7.84
N ALA A 36 16.91 -11.89 -6.81
CA ALA A 36 17.18 -10.47 -6.86
C ALA A 36 18.39 -10.17 -7.76
N ASP A 37 18.18 -9.39 -8.83
CA ASP A 37 19.23 -9.07 -9.81
C ASP A 37 20.39 -8.30 -9.16
N PRO A 38 21.61 -8.89 -9.10
CA PRO A 38 22.76 -8.25 -8.46
C PRO A 38 23.24 -6.98 -9.19
N ASN A 39 22.87 -6.77 -10.46
CA ASN A 39 23.26 -5.59 -11.24
C ASN A 39 22.27 -4.43 -11.14
N ALA A 40 21.09 -4.67 -10.56
CA ALA A 40 20.04 -3.67 -10.37
C ALA A 40 20.14 -2.96 -9.02
N VAL A 41 21.19 -3.22 -8.23
CA VAL A 41 21.45 -2.55 -6.95
C VAL A 41 21.62 -1.05 -7.17
N TRP A 42 21.01 -0.27 -6.30
CA TRP A 42 21.10 1.19 -6.34
C TRP A 42 22.50 1.67 -5.98
N ASP A 43 23.11 2.49 -6.83
CA ASP A 43 24.38 3.16 -6.60
C ASP A 43 24.20 4.68 -6.60
N GLU A 44 24.46 5.34 -5.47
CA GLU A 44 24.29 6.80 -5.30
C GLU A 44 25.17 7.65 -6.23
N THR A 45 26.23 7.07 -6.82
CA THR A 45 27.14 7.77 -7.72
C THR A 45 26.70 7.70 -9.18
N THR A 46 26.10 6.59 -9.59
CA THR A 46 25.70 6.35 -10.98
C THR A 46 24.21 6.52 -11.20
N ASP A 47 23.39 6.15 -10.22
CA ASP A 47 21.94 6.19 -10.31
C ASP A 47 21.42 7.55 -9.84
N THR A 48 20.94 8.32 -10.80
CA THR A 48 20.25 9.58 -10.56
C THR A 48 18.93 9.57 -11.31
N GLY A 49 17.91 10.16 -10.72
CA GLY A 49 16.64 10.39 -11.37
C GLY A 49 16.82 11.28 -12.61
N PRO A 50 15.83 11.31 -13.51
CA PRO A 50 15.91 12.09 -14.75
C PRO A 50 16.05 13.60 -14.51
N LEU A 51 15.76 14.08 -13.31
CA LEU A 51 15.89 15.48 -12.89
C LEU A 51 17.28 15.82 -12.33
N GLY A 52 18.14 14.82 -12.19
CA GLY A 52 19.52 14.95 -11.73
C GLY A 52 19.68 14.93 -10.20
N LYS A 53 20.92 14.67 -9.78
CA LYS A 53 21.29 14.44 -8.37
C LYS A 53 20.84 15.54 -7.40
N ALA A 54 20.93 16.81 -7.80
CA ALA A 54 20.56 17.92 -6.92
C ALA A 54 19.06 17.93 -6.59
N ALA A 55 18.21 17.54 -7.56
CA ALA A 55 16.78 17.42 -7.34
C ALA A 55 16.48 16.22 -6.43
N ASP A 56 17.14 15.09 -6.65
CA ASP A 56 17.02 13.89 -5.81
C ASP A 56 17.43 14.16 -4.36
N ASP A 57 18.58 14.82 -4.15
CA ASP A 57 19.08 15.21 -2.83
C ASP A 57 18.08 16.16 -2.13
N TRP A 58 17.49 17.10 -2.87
CA TRP A 58 16.47 18.00 -2.33
C TRP A 58 15.19 17.24 -1.93
N MET A 59 14.69 16.35 -2.78
CA MET A 59 13.46 15.58 -2.51
C MET A 59 13.67 14.62 -1.33
N LEU A 60 14.82 13.95 -1.27
CA LEU A 60 15.21 13.10 -0.15
C LEU A 60 15.20 13.88 1.17
N ASN A 61 15.83 15.04 1.20
CA ASN A 61 15.87 15.88 2.39
C ASN A 61 14.49 16.43 2.74
N HIS A 62 13.69 16.81 1.75
CA HIS A 62 12.33 17.28 1.97
C HIS A 62 11.45 16.19 2.59
N PHE A 63 11.47 14.97 2.03
CA PHE A 63 10.76 13.82 2.56
C PHE A 63 11.22 13.45 3.97
N ARG A 64 12.53 13.37 4.19
CA ARG A 64 13.11 13.10 5.51
C ARG A 64 12.65 14.12 6.56
N ASN A 65 12.61 15.41 6.21
CA ASN A 65 12.10 16.45 7.11
C ASN A 65 10.61 16.25 7.45
N LYS A 66 9.77 15.80 6.50
CA LYS A 66 8.36 15.49 6.78
C LYS A 66 8.19 14.25 7.65
N MET A 67 9.01 13.21 7.44
CA MET A 67 9.03 12.04 8.32
C MET A 67 9.47 12.40 9.74
N LEU A 68 10.48 13.26 9.89
CA LEU A 68 10.93 13.75 11.20
C LEU A 68 9.81 14.44 11.98
N ILE A 69 9.03 15.29 11.31
CA ILE A 69 7.87 15.96 11.91
C ILE A 69 6.80 14.93 12.33
N GLU A 70 6.50 13.95 11.49
CA GLU A 70 5.48 12.93 11.79
C GLU A 70 5.88 12.03 12.98
N VAL A 71 7.16 11.65 13.04
CA VAL A 71 7.70 10.78 14.12
C VAL A 71 7.98 11.58 15.40
N GLY A 72 8.17 12.90 15.30
CA GLY A 72 8.51 13.80 16.41
C GLY A 72 10.00 13.78 16.79
N LEU A 73 10.89 13.54 15.82
CA LEU A 73 12.35 13.50 16.01
C LEU A 73 13.04 14.68 15.34
N THR A 74 14.30 14.92 15.70
CA THR A 74 15.14 15.96 15.09
C THR A 74 16.20 15.36 14.16
N ASN A 75 16.77 16.19 13.28
CA ASN A 75 17.81 15.77 12.33
C ASN A 75 19.07 15.19 13.00
N ASN A 76 19.31 15.47 14.28
CA ASN A 76 20.46 14.98 15.04
C ASN A 76 20.25 13.54 15.56
N ASP A 77 19.00 13.08 15.63
CA ASP A 77 18.64 11.78 16.21
C ASP A 77 18.74 10.63 15.19
N VAL A 78 18.92 10.96 13.91
CA VAL A 78 18.78 10.02 12.80
C VAL A 78 19.93 10.16 11.82
N SER A 79 20.38 9.04 11.27
CA SER A 79 21.41 8.99 10.22
C SER A 79 21.10 9.95 9.05
N PRO A 80 22.10 10.56 8.40
CA PRO A 80 21.87 11.37 7.21
C PRO A 80 21.49 10.50 5.99
N GLY A 81 20.92 11.15 4.97
CA GLY A 81 20.59 10.51 3.69
C GLY A 81 19.45 9.48 3.78
N PHE A 82 19.48 8.51 2.86
CA PHE A 82 18.42 7.51 2.72
C PHE A 82 18.37 6.52 3.88
N LYS A 83 19.53 6.19 4.47
CA LYS A 83 19.58 5.37 5.69
C LYS A 83 18.70 5.98 6.81
N GLY A 84 18.67 7.31 6.91
CA GLY A 84 17.80 8.00 7.85
C GLY A 84 16.32 7.86 7.56
N VAL A 85 15.94 7.79 6.28
CA VAL A 85 14.55 7.50 5.87
C VAL A 85 14.13 6.10 6.33
N VAL A 86 15.00 5.11 6.15
CA VAL A 86 14.74 3.73 6.59
C VAL A 86 14.65 3.65 8.12
N GLU A 87 15.57 4.31 8.83
CA GLU A 87 15.56 4.41 10.29
C GLU A 87 14.26 5.05 10.81
N LEU A 88 13.80 6.14 10.18
CA LEU A 88 12.52 6.77 10.52
C LEU A 88 11.33 5.85 10.25
N ALA A 89 11.34 5.08 9.15
CA ALA A 89 10.29 4.10 8.87
C ALA A 89 10.27 2.98 9.93
N HIS A 90 11.43 2.56 10.44
CA HIS A 90 11.53 1.60 11.53
C HIS A 90 10.98 2.18 12.84
N VAL A 91 11.33 3.42 13.18
CA VAL A 91 10.79 4.11 14.36
C VAL A 91 9.26 4.26 14.25
N LEU A 92 8.76 4.67 13.08
CA LEU A 92 7.32 4.80 12.84
C LEU A 92 6.59 3.47 13.02
N ALA A 93 7.19 2.37 12.54
CA ALA A 93 6.67 1.03 12.77
C ALA A 93 6.65 0.70 14.27
N GLN A 94 7.71 1.02 15.02
CA GLN A 94 7.76 0.78 16.47
C GLN A 94 6.69 1.60 17.23
N GLN A 95 6.52 2.88 16.88
CA GLN A 95 5.52 3.77 17.49
C GLN A 95 4.08 3.32 17.23
N SER A 96 3.85 2.64 16.11
CA SER A 96 2.52 2.14 15.72
C SER A 96 2.06 0.89 16.49
N LYS A 97 2.93 0.31 17.36
CA LYS A 97 2.61 -0.76 18.34
C LYS A 97 1.81 -1.96 17.80
N GLY A 98 2.03 -2.34 16.55
CA GLY A 98 1.39 -3.51 15.94
C GLY A 98 0.14 -3.20 15.14
N SER A 99 -0.26 -1.93 14.99
CA SER A 99 -1.40 -1.52 14.18
C SER A 99 -0.96 -1.14 12.76
N PRO A 100 -1.26 -1.97 11.74
CA PRO A 100 -0.95 -1.64 10.34
C PRO A 100 -1.60 -0.32 9.90
N GLU A 101 -2.84 -0.09 10.33
CA GLU A 101 -3.63 1.10 10.00
C GLU A 101 -3.00 2.39 10.51
N LYS A 102 -2.48 2.41 11.74
CA LYS A 102 -1.80 3.60 12.30
C LYS A 102 -0.54 3.94 11.51
N MET A 103 0.23 2.93 11.15
CA MET A 103 1.44 3.09 10.36
C MET A 103 1.11 3.63 8.97
N SER A 104 0.13 3.04 8.28
CA SER A 104 -0.32 3.51 6.97
C SER A 104 -0.92 4.92 7.02
N ALA A 105 -1.74 5.24 8.03
CA ALA A 105 -2.27 6.58 8.18
C ALA A 105 -1.17 7.64 8.40
N ALA A 106 -0.15 7.33 9.20
CA ALA A 106 0.99 8.21 9.42
C ALA A 106 1.83 8.40 8.15
N SER A 107 2.15 7.31 7.45
CA SER A 107 2.86 7.39 6.17
C SER A 107 2.06 8.16 5.12
N ARG A 108 0.74 8.02 5.07
CA ARG A 108 -0.12 8.82 4.16
C ARG A 108 -0.08 10.31 4.51
N ARG A 109 -0.06 10.69 5.80
CA ARG A 109 0.12 12.09 6.21
C ARG A 109 1.47 12.66 5.75
N VAL A 110 2.55 11.88 5.83
CA VAL A 110 3.86 12.28 5.28
C VAL A 110 3.75 12.56 3.79
N LEU A 111 3.10 11.66 3.03
CA LEU A 111 2.89 11.84 1.58
C LEU A 111 2.08 13.11 1.27
N GLN A 112 0.99 13.35 1.99
CA GLN A 112 0.20 14.58 1.84
C GLN A 112 1.02 15.83 2.16
N ALA A 113 1.88 15.77 3.18
CA ALA A 113 2.70 16.88 3.62
C ALA A 113 3.88 17.21 2.69
N LEU A 114 4.20 16.33 1.72
CA LEU A 114 5.17 16.59 0.66
C LEU A 114 4.66 17.63 -0.35
N PHE A 115 3.34 17.70 -0.55
CA PHE A 115 2.76 18.62 -1.51
C PHE A 115 2.60 20.00 -0.89
N PRO A 116 2.93 21.07 -1.64
CA PRO A 116 2.79 22.43 -1.13
C PRO A 116 1.32 22.72 -0.81
N ASN A 117 1.10 23.33 0.35
CA ASN A 117 -0.19 23.86 0.78
C ASN A 117 -0.46 25.27 0.22
N TRP A 118 0.20 25.62 -0.89
CA TRP A 118 0.05 26.88 -1.58
C TRP A 118 -0.58 26.62 -2.95
N PRO A 119 -1.73 27.23 -3.30
CA PRO A 119 -2.56 28.22 -2.58
C PRO A 119 -3.18 27.72 -1.26
N PRO A 120 -3.54 28.62 -0.31
CA PRO A 120 -4.10 28.24 0.98
C PRO A 120 -5.40 27.44 0.82
N ALA A 121 -5.43 26.27 1.45
CA ALA A 121 -6.58 25.37 1.51
C ALA A 121 -7.37 25.54 2.82
N PRO A 122 -8.63 25.06 2.88
CA PRO A 122 -9.33 24.87 4.15
C PRO A 122 -8.52 23.99 5.13
N PRO A 123 -8.67 24.16 6.46
CA PRO A 123 -7.97 23.33 7.44
C PRO A 123 -8.25 21.84 7.22
N GLY A 124 -7.20 21.04 7.04
CA GLY A 124 -7.30 19.59 6.86
C GLY A 124 -7.27 19.11 5.40
N GLU A 125 -7.24 20.00 4.41
CA GLU A 125 -7.08 19.64 3.00
C GLU A 125 -5.80 20.25 2.40
N VAL A 126 -5.20 19.58 1.42
CA VAL A 126 -4.13 20.16 0.59
C VAL A 126 -4.75 20.64 -0.70
N TRP A 127 -4.70 21.95 -0.97
CA TRP A 127 -5.38 22.59 -2.11
C TRP A 127 -5.04 21.89 -3.42
N LEU A 128 -3.77 21.58 -3.63
CA LEU A 128 -3.30 20.95 -4.86
C LEU A 128 -3.95 19.57 -5.08
N LEU A 129 -4.08 18.75 -4.03
CA LEU A 129 -4.68 17.41 -4.13
C LEU A 129 -6.19 17.51 -4.39
N ALA A 130 -6.89 18.34 -3.61
CA ALA A 130 -8.32 18.54 -3.75
C ALA A 130 -8.71 19.09 -5.13
N ASN A 131 -7.93 20.03 -5.67
CA ASN A 131 -8.16 20.59 -7.00
C ASN A 131 -7.65 19.69 -8.12
N PHE A 132 -6.56 18.94 -7.93
CA PHE A 132 -6.09 17.98 -8.93
C PHE A 132 -7.17 16.95 -9.25
N ARG A 133 -7.82 16.41 -8.22
CA ARG A 133 -8.93 15.46 -8.38
C ARG A 133 -10.07 16.06 -9.21
N LYS A 134 -10.50 17.27 -8.90
CA LYS A 134 -11.64 17.95 -9.54
C LYS A 134 -11.33 18.47 -10.95
N LEU A 135 -10.13 19.00 -11.16
CA LEU A 135 -9.73 19.68 -12.40
C LEU A 135 -9.11 18.74 -13.43
N PHE A 136 -8.49 17.64 -13.00
CA PHE A 136 -7.78 16.73 -13.89
C PHE A 136 -8.33 15.31 -13.79
N ALA A 137 -8.35 14.69 -12.60
CA ALA A 137 -8.65 13.26 -12.48
C ALA A 137 -10.08 12.89 -12.90
N GLN A 138 -11.08 13.67 -12.52
CA GLN A 138 -12.48 13.46 -12.91
C GLN A 138 -12.76 13.76 -14.40
N PRO A 139 -12.37 14.92 -14.95
CA PRO A 139 -12.70 15.24 -16.34
C PRO A 139 -11.84 14.50 -17.37
N PHE A 140 -10.61 14.14 -17.04
CA PHE A 140 -9.66 13.52 -17.97
C PHE A 140 -8.94 12.31 -17.35
N PRO A 141 -9.65 11.23 -17.01
CA PRO A 141 -9.11 10.11 -16.25
C PRO A 141 -7.91 9.42 -16.93
N ILE A 142 -7.95 9.20 -18.25
CA ILE A 142 -6.84 8.58 -19.00
C ILE A 142 -5.59 9.47 -18.98
N PHE A 143 -5.78 10.77 -19.21
CA PHE A 143 -4.69 11.74 -19.21
C PHE A 143 -4.06 11.85 -17.82
N SER A 144 -4.86 11.98 -16.77
CA SER A 144 -4.38 12.05 -15.39
C SER A 144 -3.62 10.79 -14.99
N THR A 145 -4.11 9.62 -15.36
CA THR A 145 -3.44 8.34 -15.10
C THR A 145 -2.03 8.31 -15.72
N LYS A 146 -1.90 8.73 -16.99
CA LYS A 146 -0.59 8.83 -17.67
C LYS A 146 0.30 9.92 -17.09
N LEU A 147 -0.27 11.08 -16.75
CA LEU A 147 0.47 12.18 -16.16
C LEU A 147 1.07 11.78 -14.81
N VAL A 148 0.29 11.10 -13.97
CA VAL A 148 0.74 10.65 -12.65
C VAL A 148 1.74 9.50 -12.77
N ALA A 149 1.55 8.57 -13.71
CA ALA A 149 2.54 7.55 -14.00
C ALA A 149 3.88 8.16 -14.44
N GLY A 150 3.84 9.09 -15.40
CA GLY A 150 5.03 9.82 -15.86
C GLY A 150 5.68 10.67 -14.75
N ALA A 151 4.88 11.35 -13.93
CA ALA A 151 5.39 12.11 -12.79
C ALA A 151 6.05 11.20 -11.75
N THR A 152 5.44 10.05 -11.43
CA THR A 152 6.03 9.08 -10.50
C THR A 152 7.36 8.56 -11.04
N ALA A 153 7.45 8.26 -12.34
CA ALA A 153 8.70 7.85 -12.98
C ALA A 153 9.77 8.96 -12.96
N ALA A 154 9.36 10.23 -13.08
CA ALA A 154 10.28 11.37 -13.07
C ALA A 154 10.77 11.76 -11.66
N PHE A 155 9.89 11.68 -10.65
CA PHE A 155 10.10 12.28 -9.33
C PHE A 155 10.37 11.28 -8.21
N CYS A 156 10.06 9.99 -8.37
CA CYS A 156 10.19 9.01 -7.28
C CYS A 156 11.42 8.11 -7.38
N GLY A 157 12.25 8.25 -8.43
CA GLY A 157 13.43 7.41 -8.64
C GLY A 157 14.41 7.40 -7.46
N TRP A 158 14.66 8.56 -6.85
CA TRP A 158 15.52 8.69 -5.67
C TRP A 158 15.07 7.85 -4.45
N LEU A 159 13.77 7.56 -4.34
CA LEU A 159 13.17 6.85 -3.21
C LEU A 159 13.11 5.33 -3.47
N ILE A 160 12.65 4.95 -4.65
CA ILE A 160 12.30 3.54 -4.95
C ILE A 160 13.30 2.85 -5.89
N GLY A 161 14.16 3.57 -6.60
CA GLY A 161 15.18 2.98 -7.45
C GLY A 161 14.98 3.23 -8.93
N ARG A 162 15.57 2.38 -9.79
CA ARG A 162 15.44 2.49 -11.26
C ARG A 162 14.02 2.15 -11.70
N ILE A 163 13.45 3.07 -12.47
CA ILE A 163 12.05 3.02 -12.92
C ILE A 163 11.99 2.90 -14.44
N GLU A 164 11.18 1.96 -14.94
CA GLU A 164 10.82 1.84 -16.36
C GLU A 164 9.31 2.04 -16.52
N LEU A 165 8.94 2.93 -17.45
CA LEU A 165 7.55 3.13 -17.84
C LEU A 165 7.24 2.18 -19.01
N LEU A 166 6.26 1.32 -18.81
CA LEU A 166 5.89 0.27 -19.75
C LEU A 166 4.42 0.42 -20.15
N ASP A 167 4.10 -0.16 -21.29
CA ASP A 167 2.73 -0.46 -21.68
C ASP A 167 2.28 -1.72 -20.93
N ASP A 168 1.02 -1.75 -20.56
CA ASP A 168 0.43 -2.80 -19.76
C ASP A 168 -0.37 -3.76 -20.66
N ASP A 169 0.26 -4.87 -21.03
CA ASP A 169 -0.27 -5.88 -21.96
C ASP A 169 -1.21 -6.92 -21.29
N TYR A 170 -1.86 -6.58 -20.18
CA TYR A 170 -2.61 -7.56 -19.38
C TYR A 170 -3.93 -7.99 -20.04
N ASP A 171 -4.06 -9.29 -20.35
CA ASP A 171 -5.16 -9.94 -21.09
C ASP A 171 -6.35 -10.37 -20.18
N ASP A 172 -6.64 -9.61 -19.11
CA ASP A 172 -7.76 -9.89 -18.22
C ASP A 172 -9.06 -9.29 -18.78
N LYS A 173 -9.69 -10.06 -19.67
CA LYS A 173 -10.98 -9.79 -20.36
C LYS A 173 -12.18 -9.50 -19.45
N LYS A 174 -11.99 -9.47 -18.13
CA LYS A 174 -13.04 -9.30 -17.11
C LYS A 174 -13.22 -7.85 -16.64
N GLN A 175 -12.29 -6.95 -16.93
CA GLN A 175 -12.33 -5.53 -16.49
C GLN A 175 -12.40 -4.50 -17.64
N ASP A 176 -12.72 -4.95 -18.87
CA ASP A 176 -12.53 -4.17 -20.10
C ASP A 176 -13.45 -2.95 -20.28
N ALA A 177 -14.67 -2.95 -19.76
CA ALA A 177 -15.58 -1.81 -19.97
C ALA A 177 -15.24 -0.60 -19.09
N ILE A 178 -14.77 -0.87 -17.87
CA ILE A 178 -14.46 0.14 -16.86
C ILE A 178 -13.04 0.67 -17.06
N ARG A 179 -12.07 -0.21 -17.36
CA ARG A 179 -10.68 0.15 -17.66
C ARG A 179 -10.60 1.14 -18.82
N ASN A 180 -11.29 0.90 -19.93
CA ASN A 180 -11.27 1.79 -21.10
C ASN A 180 -11.70 3.24 -20.81
N ARG A 181 -12.42 3.48 -19.70
CA ARG A 181 -12.79 4.83 -19.25
C ARG A 181 -11.74 5.48 -18.34
N ILE A 182 -10.90 4.69 -17.69
CA ILE A 182 -9.87 5.17 -16.74
C ILE A 182 -8.48 5.21 -17.39
N GLY A 183 -8.13 4.21 -18.20
CA GLY A 183 -6.83 4.06 -18.81
C GLY A 183 -6.85 3.17 -20.06
N ASP A 184 -5.99 3.50 -21.02
CA ASP A 184 -5.82 2.74 -22.26
C ASP A 184 -4.63 1.75 -22.21
N GLY A 185 -4.04 1.55 -21.03
CA GLY A 185 -2.91 0.65 -20.78
C GLY A 185 -1.56 1.19 -21.26
N ARG A 186 -1.52 2.26 -22.04
CA ARG A 186 -0.27 2.79 -22.62
C ARG A 186 0.44 3.72 -21.65
N ASN A 187 1.70 3.47 -21.33
CA ASN A 187 2.50 4.25 -20.38
C ASN A 187 1.82 4.39 -19.00
N GLN A 188 1.18 3.33 -18.52
CA GLN A 188 0.45 3.30 -17.24
C GLN A 188 0.98 2.26 -16.26
N LEU A 189 1.90 1.40 -16.70
CA LEU A 189 2.61 0.47 -15.85
C LEU A 189 3.99 1.02 -15.54
N ILE A 190 4.30 1.14 -14.25
CA ILE A 190 5.65 1.42 -13.80
C ILE A 190 6.26 0.13 -13.28
N GLN A 191 7.40 -0.27 -13.83
CA GLN A 191 8.22 -1.36 -13.35
C GLN A 191 9.46 -0.81 -12.64
N ILE A 192 9.61 -1.15 -11.37
CA ILE A 192 10.81 -0.91 -10.59
C ILE A 192 11.62 -2.21 -10.62
N LYS A 193 12.87 -2.16 -11.09
CA LYS A 193 13.70 -3.38 -11.22
C LYS A 193 14.12 -3.94 -9.86
N ARG A 194 14.51 -3.04 -8.95
CA ARG A 194 14.90 -3.38 -7.59
C ARG A 194 14.55 -2.20 -6.69
N CYS A 195 13.65 -2.44 -5.73
CA CYS A 195 13.09 -1.41 -4.88
C CYS A 195 14.05 -1.08 -3.74
N ARG A 196 14.69 0.09 -3.82
CA ARG A 196 15.67 0.57 -2.82
C ARG A 196 15.08 0.56 -1.40
N PHE A 197 13.84 1.04 -1.24
CA PHE A 197 13.18 1.08 0.07
C PHE A 197 12.89 -0.32 0.64
N LEU A 198 12.40 -1.26 -0.19
CA LEU A 198 12.14 -2.63 0.26
C LEU A 198 13.44 -3.34 0.64
N GLU A 199 14.48 -3.16 -0.15
CA GLU A 199 15.81 -3.74 0.06
C GLU A 199 16.44 -3.24 1.36
N GLU A 200 16.56 -1.93 1.54
CA GLU A 200 17.22 -1.37 2.72
C GLU A 200 16.38 -1.49 4.00
N ALA A 201 15.04 -1.43 3.90
CA ALA A 201 14.18 -1.66 5.06
C ALA A 201 14.18 -3.11 5.54
N GLY A 202 14.51 -4.06 4.67
CA GLY A 202 14.66 -5.48 5.00
C GLY A 202 13.38 -6.10 5.58
N CYS A 203 12.20 -5.54 5.32
CA CYS A 203 10.96 -6.04 5.91
C CYS A 203 9.70 -5.80 5.07
N ALA A 204 9.02 -6.91 4.73
CA ALA A 204 7.73 -6.87 4.03
C ALA A 204 6.65 -6.09 4.79
N SER A 205 6.58 -6.20 6.12
CA SER A 205 5.58 -5.45 6.92
C SER A 205 5.77 -3.94 6.81
N ILE A 206 7.03 -3.47 6.74
CA ILE A 206 7.32 -2.04 6.58
C ILE A 206 6.99 -1.59 5.16
N CYS A 207 7.35 -2.39 4.15
CA CYS A 207 6.98 -2.13 2.75
C CYS A 207 5.46 -2.02 2.57
N VAL A 208 4.69 -2.97 3.08
CA VAL A 208 3.23 -2.98 2.94
C VAL A 208 2.61 -1.76 3.62
N ASN A 209 2.98 -1.53 4.89
CA ASN A 209 2.28 -0.55 5.71
C ASN A 209 2.82 0.88 5.59
N SER A 210 4.07 1.08 5.17
CA SER A 210 4.65 2.41 4.96
C SER A 210 4.73 2.85 3.51
N CYS A 211 4.71 1.92 2.55
CA CYS A 211 4.80 2.24 1.12
C CYS A 211 3.53 1.85 0.39
N LYS A 212 3.21 0.56 0.25
CA LYS A 212 2.08 0.08 -0.59
C LYS A 212 0.74 0.68 -0.18
N MET A 213 0.26 0.37 1.02
CA MET A 213 -1.07 0.80 1.49
C MET A 213 -1.22 2.33 1.49
N PRO A 214 -0.32 3.12 2.12
CA PRO A 214 -0.47 4.57 2.13
C PRO A 214 -0.36 5.22 0.75
N THR A 215 0.47 4.67 -0.15
CA THR A 215 0.64 5.22 -1.50
C THR A 215 -0.57 4.90 -2.38
N GLN A 216 -1.12 3.68 -2.26
CA GLN A 216 -2.40 3.35 -2.89
C GLN A 216 -3.50 4.28 -2.37
N ASP A 217 -3.66 4.44 -1.06
CA ASP A 217 -4.68 5.34 -0.50
C ASP A 217 -4.50 6.77 -0.98
N PHE A 218 -3.25 7.25 -1.04
CA PHE A 218 -2.91 8.57 -1.55
C PHE A 218 -3.35 8.76 -3.01
N PHE A 219 -3.01 7.83 -3.90
CA PHE A 219 -3.41 7.94 -5.30
C PHE A 219 -4.92 7.79 -5.48
N ASN A 220 -5.52 6.77 -4.88
CA ASN A 220 -6.93 6.44 -5.05
C ASN A 220 -7.86 7.50 -4.42
N HIS A 221 -7.56 7.95 -3.19
CA HIS A 221 -8.43 8.86 -2.45
C HIS A 221 -8.02 10.32 -2.55
N ASP A 222 -6.74 10.65 -2.36
CA ASP A 222 -6.30 12.06 -2.32
C ASP A 222 -6.18 12.65 -3.73
N MET A 223 -5.57 11.91 -4.66
CA MET A 223 -5.41 12.36 -6.06
C MET A 223 -6.58 11.95 -6.97
N GLY A 224 -7.32 10.91 -6.61
CA GLY A 224 -8.41 10.38 -7.44
C GLY A 224 -7.97 9.63 -8.69
N VAL A 225 -6.74 9.09 -8.70
CA VAL A 225 -6.21 8.28 -9.79
C VAL A 225 -6.09 6.83 -9.31
N PRO A 226 -6.83 5.88 -9.91
CA PRO A 226 -6.75 4.49 -9.51
C PRO A 226 -5.33 3.94 -9.64
N CYS A 227 -4.81 3.35 -8.57
CA CYS A 227 -3.46 2.77 -8.56
C CYS A 227 -3.41 1.53 -7.67
N THR A 228 -2.82 0.46 -8.21
CA THR A 228 -2.53 -0.79 -7.50
C THR A 228 -1.02 -1.04 -7.51
N ILE A 229 -0.46 -1.29 -6.33
CA ILE A 229 0.98 -1.54 -6.15
C ILE A 229 1.20 -3.02 -5.86
N VAL A 230 2.06 -3.66 -6.63
CA VAL A 230 2.37 -5.09 -6.56
C VAL A 230 3.88 -5.28 -6.34
N PRO A 231 4.33 -5.38 -5.07
CA PRO A 231 5.71 -5.71 -4.76
C PRO A 231 5.97 -7.20 -4.98
N ASN A 232 7.16 -7.53 -5.49
CA ASN A 232 7.67 -8.90 -5.53
C ASN A 232 8.82 -9.04 -4.51
N TYR A 233 8.66 -9.99 -3.60
CA TYR A 233 9.60 -10.20 -2.50
C TYR A 233 10.69 -11.24 -2.83
N GLU A 234 10.59 -11.93 -3.96
CA GLU A 234 11.58 -12.92 -4.41
C GLU A 234 12.74 -12.28 -5.18
N ASP A 235 12.47 -11.20 -5.91
CA ASP A 235 13.43 -10.44 -6.73
C ASP A 235 13.65 -8.98 -6.26
N LEU A 236 12.88 -8.53 -5.26
CA LEU A 236 12.83 -7.14 -4.76
C LEU A 236 12.28 -6.13 -5.77
N SER A 237 11.64 -6.56 -6.85
CA SER A 237 11.00 -5.68 -7.83
C SER A 237 9.64 -5.16 -7.33
N CYS A 238 9.09 -4.13 -7.98
CA CYS A 238 7.78 -3.61 -7.62
C CYS A 238 7.09 -3.00 -8.84
N GLN A 239 5.79 -3.21 -8.98
CA GLN A 239 4.98 -2.68 -10.06
C GLN A 239 3.93 -1.71 -9.54
N PHE A 240 3.78 -0.56 -10.20
CA PHE A 240 2.67 0.36 -9.96
C PHE A 240 1.80 0.34 -11.21
N LYS A 241 0.57 -0.14 -11.04
CA LYS A 241 -0.42 -0.25 -12.10
C LYS A 241 -1.40 0.89 -11.96
N PHE A 242 -1.23 1.94 -12.76
CA PHE A 242 -2.15 3.06 -12.80
C PHE A 242 -3.37 2.73 -13.68
N GLY A 243 -4.54 3.21 -13.30
CA GLY A 243 -5.82 2.85 -13.93
C GLY A 243 -6.46 1.58 -13.36
N TYR A 244 -5.86 0.99 -12.31
CA TYR A 244 -6.35 -0.20 -11.62
C TYR A 244 -6.70 0.09 -10.18
N GLN A 245 -7.95 -0.23 -9.81
CA GLN A 245 -8.39 -0.16 -8.43
C GLN A 245 -7.97 -1.45 -7.70
N PRO A 246 -7.30 -1.36 -6.53
CA PRO A 246 -6.98 -2.53 -5.73
C PRO A 246 -8.27 -3.20 -5.25
N THR A 247 -8.32 -4.53 -5.33
CA THR A 247 -9.42 -5.31 -4.76
C THR A 247 -9.16 -5.61 -3.28
N ILE A 248 -10.22 -5.97 -2.54
CA ILE A 248 -10.10 -6.40 -1.14
C ILE A 248 -9.16 -7.61 -1.03
N ALA A 249 -9.20 -8.52 -2.01
CA ALA A 249 -8.32 -9.68 -2.05
C ALA A 249 -6.84 -9.27 -2.15
N ASP A 250 -6.50 -8.30 -3.00
CA ASP A 250 -5.13 -7.80 -3.18
C ASP A 250 -4.55 -7.20 -1.90
N GLU A 251 -5.38 -6.46 -1.14
CA GLU A 251 -4.97 -5.86 0.13
C GLU A 251 -4.84 -6.90 1.25
N LEU A 252 -5.71 -7.91 1.29
CA LEU A 252 -5.62 -9.01 2.25
C LEU A 252 -4.39 -9.86 1.98
N GLU A 253 -4.11 -10.16 0.70
CA GLU A 253 -2.89 -10.85 0.29
C GLU A 253 -1.66 -10.09 0.76
N ALA A 254 -1.59 -8.77 0.47
CA ALA A 254 -0.47 -7.92 0.88
C ALA A 254 -0.24 -7.94 2.41
N ARG A 255 -1.31 -7.89 3.20
CA ARG A 255 -1.24 -7.97 4.67
C ARG A 255 -0.82 -9.36 5.19
N SER A 256 -1.04 -10.41 4.40
CA SER A 256 -0.76 -11.80 4.76
C SER A 256 0.67 -12.28 4.46
N VAL A 257 1.50 -11.48 3.79
CA VAL A 257 2.86 -11.86 3.37
C VAL A 257 3.82 -11.97 4.56
N SER A 258 4.57 -13.08 4.63
CA SER A 258 5.61 -13.28 5.64
C SER A 258 6.75 -12.26 5.53
N CYS A 259 7.32 -11.85 6.66
CA CYS A 259 8.47 -10.95 6.64
C CYS A 259 9.78 -11.70 6.32
N PHE A 260 10.79 -10.96 5.87
CA PHE A 260 12.15 -11.48 5.74
C PHE A 260 12.73 -11.88 7.10
N SER A 261 13.69 -12.81 7.08
CA SER A 261 14.41 -13.28 8.26
C SER A 261 15.16 -12.18 9.01
N ILE A 262 15.49 -11.08 8.34
CA ILE A 262 16.18 -9.91 8.92
C ILE A 262 15.23 -8.80 9.39
N CYS A 263 13.91 -8.99 9.28
CA CYS A 263 12.95 -7.92 9.53
C CYS A 263 13.06 -7.40 10.99
N PRO A 264 13.30 -6.09 11.22
CA PRO A 264 13.50 -5.53 12.56
C PRO A 264 12.21 -5.50 13.40
N VAL A 265 11.06 -5.62 12.75
CA VAL A 265 9.74 -5.69 13.40
C VAL A 265 9.20 -7.13 13.48
N GLY A 266 9.94 -8.10 12.94
CA GLY A 266 9.60 -9.52 12.90
C GLY A 266 9.73 -10.13 14.29
N GLY A 267 8.61 -10.29 14.99
CA GLY A 267 8.55 -10.89 16.33
C GLY A 267 7.66 -10.15 17.32
N ARG A 268 7.18 -8.93 17.00
CA ARG A 268 6.28 -8.15 17.88
C ARG A 268 5.09 -7.49 17.18
N TYR A 269 5.00 -7.56 15.85
CA TYR A 269 4.10 -6.72 15.06
C TYR A 269 2.93 -7.47 14.38
N ARG A 270 2.57 -8.68 14.83
CA ARG A 270 1.41 -9.40 14.25
C ARG A 270 0.44 -9.89 15.31
N PRO A 271 -0.78 -9.32 15.39
CA PRO A 271 -1.93 -10.07 15.87
C PRO A 271 -2.15 -11.22 14.88
N GLY A 272 -1.89 -12.45 15.32
CA GLY A 272 -2.06 -13.65 14.48
C GLY A 272 -0.94 -14.69 14.58
N HIS A 273 0.16 -14.41 15.29
CA HIS A 273 1.24 -15.40 15.50
C HIS A 273 1.31 -16.03 16.89
N ASP A 274 0.55 -15.54 17.87
CA ASP A 274 0.43 -16.14 19.20
C ASP A 274 -0.99 -16.68 19.43
N LEU A 275 -1.31 -17.85 18.87
CA LEU A 275 -2.42 -18.67 19.36
C LEU A 275 -1.93 -19.64 20.44
N SER A 276 -1.18 -19.13 21.42
CA SER A 276 -0.74 -19.90 22.59
C SER A 276 -1.06 -19.25 23.94
N SER A 277 -1.69 -18.07 23.97
CA SER A 277 -2.30 -17.53 25.20
C SER A 277 -3.63 -16.87 24.87
N GLY A 278 -4.72 -17.53 25.26
CA GLY A 278 -6.06 -17.27 24.74
C GLY A 278 -6.74 -15.98 25.19
N SER A 279 -7.78 -15.62 24.42
CA SER A 279 -9.07 -15.24 24.95
C SER A 279 -10.13 -15.57 23.89
N THR A 280 -11.20 -16.26 24.27
CA THR A 280 -12.27 -16.75 23.39
C THR A 280 -13.23 -15.65 22.92
N ASN A 281 -12.80 -14.39 22.88
CA ASN A 281 -13.67 -13.25 22.61
C ASN A 281 -13.58 -12.71 21.18
N ASP A 282 -12.50 -12.96 20.44
CA ASP A 282 -12.26 -12.33 19.13
C ASP A 282 -13.07 -12.94 17.96
N ILE A 283 -13.61 -14.16 18.11
CA ILE A 283 -14.52 -14.76 17.12
C ILE A 283 -15.90 -14.09 17.17
N SER A 284 -16.26 -13.47 18.30
CA SER A 284 -17.55 -12.80 18.44
C SER A 284 -17.60 -11.39 17.83
N ASP A 285 -16.45 -10.80 17.49
CA ASP A 285 -16.38 -9.46 16.91
C ASP A 285 -16.27 -9.46 15.38
N LEU A 286 -15.73 -10.52 14.77
CA LEU A 286 -15.81 -10.71 13.30
C LEU A 286 -17.22 -11.06 12.83
N ALA A 287 -18.01 -11.78 13.64
CA ALA A 287 -19.40 -12.11 13.34
C ALA A 287 -20.37 -10.91 13.51
N LYS A 288 -19.95 -9.83 14.18
CA LYS A 288 -20.78 -8.61 14.33
C LYS A 288 -20.70 -7.67 13.13
N CYS A 289 -19.65 -7.76 12.31
CA CYS A 289 -19.53 -6.94 11.11
C CYS A 289 -20.49 -7.36 9.97
N GLU A 290 -21.03 -8.58 9.99
CA GLU A 290 -22.02 -9.02 8.99
C GLU A 290 -23.45 -8.51 9.24
N MET A 291 -23.72 -7.83 10.35
CA MET A 291 -25.11 -7.46 10.72
C MET A 291 -25.45 -5.98 10.75
N ASN A 292 -24.49 -5.06 10.58
CA ASN A 292 -24.78 -3.62 10.48
C ASN A 292 -24.11 -3.02 9.23
N ALA A 293 -24.62 -3.41 8.07
CA ALA A 293 -24.35 -2.75 6.80
C ALA A 293 -25.04 -1.38 6.76
N THR A 294 -24.48 -0.39 7.45
CA THR A 294 -24.82 1.03 7.19
C THR A 294 -23.76 2.05 7.60
N THR A 295 -22.61 1.66 8.16
CA THR A 295 -21.57 2.63 8.58
C THR A 295 -20.12 2.21 8.34
N SER A 296 -19.84 1.32 7.38
CA SER A 296 -18.47 1.00 6.96
C SER A 296 -18.15 1.67 5.60
N PRO A 297 -17.05 2.42 5.46
CA PRO A 297 -16.68 3.09 4.20
C PRO A 297 -16.20 2.13 3.10
N TYR A 298 -16.29 0.81 3.30
CA TYR A 298 -15.78 -0.24 2.40
C TYR A 298 -16.87 -0.92 1.55
N CYS A 299 -17.94 -0.22 1.18
CA CYS A 299 -18.86 -0.70 0.14
C CYS A 299 -18.39 -0.25 -1.24
N SER A 300 -17.57 -1.06 -1.89
CA SER A 300 -16.94 -0.81 -3.19
C SER A 300 -17.88 -0.82 -4.40
N GLU A 301 -19.21 -0.92 -4.23
CA GLU A 301 -20.17 -0.72 -5.32
C GLU A 301 -20.73 0.72 -5.38
N LEU A 302 -20.76 1.45 -4.27
CA LEU A 302 -21.31 2.83 -4.24
C LEU A 302 -20.29 3.90 -4.67
N PHE A 303 -19.00 3.57 -4.68
CA PHE A 303 -17.92 4.53 -4.97
C PHE A 303 -17.89 4.95 -6.45
N TYR A 304 -18.43 4.14 -7.37
CA TYR A 304 -18.45 4.46 -8.80
C TYR A 304 -19.50 5.52 -9.15
N GLU A 305 -20.69 5.45 -8.53
CA GLU A 305 -21.77 6.41 -8.76
C GLU A 305 -21.43 7.80 -8.19
N GLU A 306 -20.72 7.85 -7.06
CA GLU A 306 -20.35 9.10 -6.40
C GLU A 306 -19.24 9.87 -7.14
N ILE A 307 -18.41 9.20 -7.95
CA ILE A 307 -17.26 9.80 -8.64
C ILE A 307 -17.56 10.17 -10.09
N PHE A 308 -18.35 9.37 -10.80
CA PHE A 308 -18.57 9.53 -12.25
C PHE A 308 -20.01 9.85 -12.66
N GLY A 309 -20.93 10.05 -11.70
CA GLY A 309 -22.24 10.67 -11.95
C GLY A 309 -22.99 10.07 -13.13
N THR A 310 -23.33 8.78 -13.07
CA THR A 310 -24.28 8.18 -14.01
C THR A 310 -25.55 7.82 -13.26
N ASN A 311 -26.64 8.53 -13.55
CA ASN A 311 -27.99 8.09 -13.22
C ASN A 311 -28.23 6.75 -13.92
N LEU A 312 -28.05 5.64 -13.21
CA LEU A 312 -28.67 4.37 -13.55
C LEU A 312 -29.97 4.28 -12.73
N THR A 313 -30.95 5.09 -13.10
CA THR A 313 -32.33 4.76 -12.78
C THR A 313 -32.67 3.47 -13.51
N THR A 314 -32.85 2.44 -12.71
CA THR A 314 -33.43 1.15 -13.04
C THR A 314 -34.84 1.33 -13.59
N ASP A 315 -34.98 1.35 -14.91
CA ASP A 315 -36.23 0.95 -15.54
C ASP A 315 -36.28 -0.59 -15.54
N ILE A 316 -36.81 -1.12 -14.44
CA ILE A 316 -37.43 -2.45 -14.42
C ILE A 316 -38.90 -2.23 -14.79
N ASN A 317 -39.25 -2.63 -16.02
CA ASN A 317 -40.57 -3.14 -16.40
C ASN A 317 -40.39 -4.11 -17.58
#